data_AF-A0A920FJS9-F1
#
_entry.id   AF-A0A920FJS9-F1
#
_cell.length_a   1.000
_cell.length_b   1.000
_cell.length_c   1.000
_cell.angle_alpha   90.00
_cell.angle_beta   90.00
_cell.angle_gamma   90.00
#
_symmetry.space_group_name_H-M   'P 1'
#
loop_
_entity.id
_entity.type
_entity.pdbx_description
1 polymer ?
#
loop_
_entity_poly.entity_id
_entity_poly.type
_entity_poly.pdbx_seq_one_letter_code
_entity_poly.pdbx_strand_id
1 'polypeptide(L)' 'MKHIRKLLANFDPEIENIPIQFGPERIGDIKHSLASVHKIERLLNYKASHTVHTGMDEAISWYWEYFKSHS' A
#
# COMPACT_ATOMS: atom_id res chain seq x y z
N MET A 1 -2.42 5.03 -5.87
CA MET A 1 -1.50 5.11 -7.03
C MET A 1 -0.54 6.29 -6.97
N LYS A 2 -1.00 7.56 -6.94
CA LYS A 2 -0.07 8.72 -6.83
C LYS A 2 0.86 8.66 -5.60
N HIS A 3 0.39 8.07 -4.50
CA HIS A 3 1.15 7.98 -3.26
C HIS A 3 2.34 7.00 -3.33
N ILE A 4 2.15 5.78 -3.88
CA ILE A 4 3.23 4.79 -4.05
C ILE A 4 4.38 5.38 -4.87
N ARG A 5 4.05 6.01 -6.01
CA ARG A 5 5.03 6.67 -6.87
C ARG A 5 5.86 7.70 -6.13
N LYS A 6 5.21 8.57 -5.34
CA LYS A 6 5.91 9.60 -4.55
C LYS A 6 6.84 8.98 -3.51
N LEU A 7 6.43 7.89 -2.87
CA LEU A 7 7.27 7.20 -1.88
C LEU A 7 8.48 6.54 -2.54
N LEU A 8 8.31 5.91 -3.70
CA LEU A 8 9.42 5.33 -4.47
C LEU A 8 10.37 6.38 -5.05
N ALA A 9 9.85 7.56 -5.41
CA ALA A 9 10.67 8.67 -5.91
C ALA A 9 11.72 9.19 -4.91
N ASN A 10 11.53 8.91 -3.61
CA ASN A 10 12.55 9.21 -2.59
C ASN A 10 13.80 8.34 -2.73
N PHE A 11 13.69 7.18 -3.39
CA PHE A 11 14.81 6.27 -3.63
C PHE A 11 15.36 6.38 -5.05
N ASP A 12 14.47 6.58 -6.03
CA ASP A 12 14.82 6.82 -7.42
C ASP A 12 13.88 7.87 -8.04
N PRO A 13 14.35 9.10 -8.23
CA PRO A 13 13.56 10.20 -8.80
C PRO A 13 12.98 9.91 -10.19
N GLU A 14 13.58 9.03 -11.00
CA GLU A 14 13.09 8.73 -12.35
C GLU A 14 11.72 8.03 -12.31
N ILE A 15 11.41 7.32 -11.21
CA ILE A 15 10.14 6.62 -11.00
C ILE A 15 8.94 7.58 -11.05
N GLU A 16 9.13 8.86 -10.73
CA GLU A 16 8.05 9.86 -10.83
C GLU A 16 7.53 10.00 -12.27
N ASN A 17 8.39 9.77 -13.27
CA ASN A 17 8.07 9.96 -14.68
C ASN A 17 7.49 8.71 -15.37
N ILE A 18 7.46 7.55 -14.70
CA ILE A 18 7.00 6.29 -15.31
C ILE A 18 5.47 6.32 -15.58
N PRO A 19 4.97 6.18 -16.81
CA PRO A 19 3.53 6.23 -17.08
C PRO A 19 2.77 5.07 -16.41
N ILE A 20 1.59 5.36 -15.82
CA ILE A 20 0.70 4.32 -15.29
C ILE A 20 -0.03 3.66 -16.46
N GLN A 21 0.06 2.34 -16.55
CA GLN A 21 -0.74 1.55 -17.48
C GLN A 21 -1.87 0.86 -16.70
N PHE A 22 -3.12 1.14 -17.06
CA PHE A 22 -4.29 0.50 -16.47
C PHE A 22 -4.70 -0.70 -17.31
N GLY A 23 -4.74 -1.88 -16.68
CA GLY A 23 -5.27 -3.10 -17.30
C GLY A 23 -6.79 -3.18 -17.25
N PRO A 24 -7.40 -4.19 -17.91
CA PRO A 24 -8.82 -4.45 -17.83
C PRO A 24 -9.26 -4.86 -16.41
N GLU A 25 -10.53 -4.64 -16.07
CA GLU A 25 -11.12 -5.17 -14.83
C GLU A 25 -11.03 -6.71 -14.83
N ARG A 26 -10.70 -7.30 -13.67
CA ARG A 26 -10.69 -8.75 -13.53
C ARG A 26 -12.12 -9.27 -13.37
N ILE A 27 -12.47 -10.30 -14.15
CA ILE A 27 -13.78 -10.94 -14.09
C ILE A 27 -13.98 -11.55 -12.69
N GLY A 28 -15.09 -11.19 -12.04
CA GLY A 28 -15.42 -11.66 -10.69
C GLY A 28 -14.92 -10.77 -9.55
N ASP A 29 -14.31 -9.62 -9.82
CA ASP A 29 -13.86 -8.70 -8.77
C ASP A 29 -15.01 -8.02 -8.02
N ILE A 30 -14.90 -8.03 -6.68
CA ILE A 30 -15.77 -7.26 -5.80
C ILE A 30 -15.24 -5.82 -5.75
N LYS A 31 -16.03 -4.87 -6.27
CA LYS A 31 -15.57 -3.48 -6.49
C LYS A 31 -15.28 -2.68 -5.23
N HIS A 32 -16.06 -2.89 -4.17
CA HIS A 32 -15.92 -2.15 -2.92
C HIS A 32 -15.98 -3.10 -1.73
N SER A 33 -14.97 -3.02 -0.86
CA SER A 33 -14.88 -3.80 0.36
C SER A 33 -14.53 -2.87 1.51
N LEU A 34 -15.43 -2.76 2.48
CA LEU A 34 -15.23 -1.99 3.70
C LEU A 34 -15.59 -2.87 4.90
N ALA A 35 -14.57 -3.31 5.63
CA ALA A 35 -14.76 -4.11 6.83
C ALA A 35 -15.16 -3.22 8.02
N SER A 36 -16.14 -3.67 8.81
CA SER A 36 -16.39 -3.10 10.14
C SER A 36 -15.57 -3.85 11.18
N VAL A 37 -14.78 -3.13 11.95
CA VAL A 37 -14.00 -3.66 13.08
C VAL A 37 -14.69 -3.43 14.43
N HIS A 38 -15.90 -2.87 14.44
CA HIS A 38 -16.60 -2.44 15.65
C HIS A 38 -16.77 -3.56 16.70
N LYS A 39 -16.98 -4.80 16.25
CA LYS A 39 -17.14 -5.96 17.15
C LYS A 39 -15.88 -6.23 17.96
N ILE A 40 -14.69 -6.16 17.34
CA ILE A 40 -13.42 -6.45 18.02
C ILE A 40 -12.96 -5.27 18.89
N GLU A 41 -13.26 -4.03 18.47
CA GLU A 41 -13.04 -2.85 19.31
C GLU A 41 -13.82 -2.97 20.63
N ARG A 42 -15.10 -3.36 20.54
CA ARG A 42 -15.96 -3.54 21.72
C ARG A 42 -15.56 -4.71 22.62
N LEU A 43 -15.27 -5.87 22.03
CA LEU A 43 -15.09 -7.11 22.80
C LEU A 43 -13.67 -7.27 23.31
N LEU A 44 -12.67 -6.76 22.59
CA LEU A 44 -11.26 -7.02 22.84
C LEU A 44 -10.46 -5.73 23.08
N ASN A 45 -11.12 -4.57 23.11
CA ASN A 45 -10.46 -3.26 23.17
C ASN A 45 -9.40 -3.11 22.07
N TYR A 46 -9.67 -3.69 20.90
CA TYR A 46 -8.78 -3.58 19.74
C TYR A 46 -8.68 -2.11 19.33
N LYS A 47 -7.44 -1.66 19.06
CA LYS A 47 -7.14 -0.34 18.53
C LYS A 47 -6.24 -0.52 17.32
N ALA A 48 -6.73 -0.13 16.15
CA ALA A 48 -5.91 -0.13 14.94
C ALA A 48 -4.71 0.79 15.16
N SER A 49 -3.50 0.22 15.09
CA SER A 49 -2.25 0.95 15.32
C SER A 49 -1.74 1.66 14.07
N HIS A 50 -2.13 1.18 12.89
CA HIS A 50 -1.63 1.68 11.61
C HIS A 50 -2.78 2.03 10.68
N THR A 51 -2.56 3.03 9.86
CA THR A 51 -3.38 3.31 8.68
C THR A 51 -2.75 2.66 7.46
N VAL A 52 -3.49 2.62 6.34
CA VAL A 52 -2.91 2.17 5.06
C VAL A 52 -1.70 3.02 4.68
N HIS A 53 -1.72 4.33 4.95
CA HIS A 53 -0.61 5.22 4.62
C HIS A 53 0.66 4.87 5.39
N THR A 54 0.56 4.80 6.72
CA THR A 54 1.71 4.48 7.59
C THR A 54 2.28 3.11 7.28
N GLY A 55 1.42 2.10 7.07
CA GLY A 55 1.88 0.77 6.70
C GLY A 55 2.54 0.73 5.30
N MET A 56 2.11 1.59 4.38
CA MET A 56 2.70 1.65 3.04
C MET A 56 4.08 2.30 3.04
N ASP A 57 4.30 3.32 3.88
CA ASP A 57 5.62 3.95 4.07
C ASP A 57 6.66 2.94 4.57
N GLU A 58 6.29 2.15 5.58
CA GLU A 58 7.12 1.07 6.15
C GLU A 58 7.39 -0.04 5.13
N ALA A 59 6.33 -0.52 4.47
CA ALA A 59 6.44 -1.62 3.51
C ALA A 59 7.31 -1.24 2.31
N ILE A 60 7.13 -0.05 1.72
CA ILE A 60 7.93 0.37 0.56
C ILE A 60 9.41 0.45 0.90
N SER A 61 9.75 0.99 2.07
CA SER A 61 11.13 1.06 2.55
C SER A 61 11.74 -0.33 2.68
N TRP A 62 11.00 -1.29 3.25
CA TRP A 62 11.45 -2.68 3.36
C TRP A 62 11.66 -3.34 1.99
N TYR A 63 10.68 -3.22 1.07
CA TYR A 63 10.76 -3.84 -0.25
C TYR A 63 11.91 -3.28 -1.09
N TRP A 64 12.17 -1.97 -1.00
CA TRP A 64 13.29 -1.35 -1.71
C TRP A 64 14.63 -1.96 -1.29
N GLU A 65 14.89 -2.03 0.03
CA GLU A 65 16.12 -2.61 0.56
C GLU A 65 16.23 -4.12 0.28
N TYR A 66 15.11 -4.84 0.36
CA TYR A 66 15.07 -6.26 0.02
C TYR A 66 15.55 -6.51 -1.41
N PHE A 67 14.99 -5.81 -2.40
CA PHE A 67 15.40 -6.02 -3.79
C PHE A 67 16.80 -5.51 -4.07
N LYS A 68 17.21 -4.38 -3.47
CA LYS A 68 18.58 -3.86 -3.61
C LYS A 68 19.64 -4.82 -3.08
N SER A 69 19.36 -5.55 -2.01
CA SER A 69 20.30 -6.49 -1.38
C SER A 69 20.32 -7.88 -2.02
N HIS A 70 19.34 -8.19 -2.88
CA HIS A 70 19.19 -9.50 -3.55
C HIS A 70 19.20 -9.37 -5.08
N SER A 71 19.78 -8.29 -5.61
CA SER A 71 20.02 -8.06 -7.04
C SER A 71 21.48 -8.28 -7.41
#